data_AF-A0A511HHC7-F1
#
_entry.id   AF-A0A511HHC7-F1
#
_cell.length_a   1.000
_cell.length_b   1.000
_cell.length_c   1.000
_cell.angle_alpha   90.00
_cell.angle_beta   90.00
_cell.angle_gamma   90.00
#
_symmetry.space_group_name_H-M   'P 1'
#
loop_
_entity.id
_entity.type
_entity.pdbx_description
1 polymer ?
#
loop_
_entity_poly.entity_id
_entity_poly.type
_entity_poly.pdbx_seq_one_letter_code
_entity_poly.pdbx_strand_id
1 'polypeptide(L)'
;MLMRLMAAALSLAVLSGCSCSSPEPKELAKQPTAAEVLGGKPGFTPRYELIDMERPDIAGVPRLVVRVRVPRGLTREELEQNVRHALLHFYESAPVRLGAVSVGAYASERLNMGADAALGEFAPGGQWGEADPAVPLSAWQAKISFEEHYFRTVEVLAKGARATLVLSSEFSNTISLSRKANQWLEEDILAELKPGVPVVVVGHEDFGKVGVRYEVETASKPKRKGWVHSFNLKPE
;
A
#
# COMPACT_ATOMS: atom_id res chain seq x y z
N MET A 1 8.82 1.07 -107.98
CA MET A 1 10.13 1.59 -108.39
C MET A 1 10.69 2.38 -107.20
N LEU A 2 11.81 1.90 -106.63
CA LEU A 2 12.62 2.43 -105.49
C LEU A 2 11.87 2.69 -104.17
N MET A 3 12.04 2.00 -103.04
CA MET A 3 13.16 1.35 -102.34
C MET A 3 14.22 2.31 -101.75
N ARG A 4 14.47 2.14 -100.43
CA ARG A 4 15.52 2.67 -99.51
C ARG A 4 15.02 3.78 -98.54
N LEU A 5 15.37 3.83 -97.25
CA LEU A 5 16.42 3.15 -96.48
C LEU A 5 16.07 3.17 -94.96
N MET A 6 16.55 2.18 -94.20
CA MET A 6 16.42 2.05 -92.74
C MET A 6 17.18 3.15 -91.98
N ALA A 7 16.69 3.53 -90.80
CA ALA A 7 17.53 3.79 -89.62
C ALA A 7 16.70 3.61 -88.34
N ALA A 8 17.08 2.60 -87.55
CA ALA A 8 16.57 2.36 -86.21
C ALA A 8 17.21 3.34 -85.23
N ALA A 9 16.41 3.99 -84.38
CA ALA A 9 16.88 4.68 -83.20
C ALA A 9 16.18 4.08 -81.98
N LEU A 10 16.95 3.26 -81.27
CA LEU A 10 16.61 2.63 -80.00
C LEU A 10 16.61 3.74 -78.91
N SER A 11 15.45 4.18 -78.45
CA SER A 11 15.37 5.02 -77.24
C SER A 11 15.27 4.11 -76.02
N LEU A 12 16.39 3.99 -75.31
CA LEU A 12 16.51 3.34 -74.01
C LEU A 12 15.67 4.15 -73.00
N ALA A 13 14.47 3.67 -72.66
CA ALA A 13 13.73 4.18 -71.51
C ALA A 13 14.41 3.66 -70.24
N VAL A 14 15.04 4.56 -69.49
CA VAL A 14 15.54 4.29 -68.14
C VAL A 14 14.32 4.03 -67.26
N LEU A 15 14.05 2.75 -66.99
CA LEU A 15 13.20 2.30 -65.89
C LEU A 15 13.92 2.69 -64.59
N SER A 16 13.66 3.90 -64.11
CA SER A 16 13.92 4.25 -62.70
C SER A 16 13.07 3.31 -61.86
N GLY A 17 13.72 2.30 -61.28
CA GLY A 17 13.12 1.41 -60.31
C GLY A 17 12.63 2.22 -59.12
N CYS A 18 11.31 2.41 -59.03
CA CYS A 18 10.66 2.54 -57.75
C CYS A 18 10.82 1.19 -57.05
N SER A 19 11.89 1.03 -56.28
CA SER A 19 11.91 0.05 -55.20
C SER A 19 10.77 0.42 -54.25
N CYS A 20 9.61 -0.21 -54.44
CA CYS A 20 8.66 -0.41 -53.36
C CYS A 20 9.36 -1.34 -52.36
N SER A 21 10.24 -0.80 -51.53
CA SER A 21 10.63 -1.46 -50.31
C SER A 21 9.38 -1.49 -49.46
N SER A 22 8.68 -2.64 -49.45
CA SER A 22 7.71 -2.94 -48.41
C SER A 22 8.38 -2.60 -47.07
N PRO A 23 7.79 -1.75 -46.22
CA PRO A 23 8.36 -1.52 -44.90
C PRO A 23 8.50 -2.88 -44.25
N GLU A 24 9.73 -3.25 -43.87
CA GLU A 24 9.97 -4.42 -43.04
C GLU A 24 8.96 -4.37 -41.90
N PRO A 25 8.24 -5.48 -41.61
CA PRO A 25 7.31 -5.49 -40.51
C PRO A 25 8.11 -5.12 -39.26
N LYS A 26 7.91 -3.89 -38.76
CA LYS A 26 8.41 -3.50 -37.44
C LYS A 26 7.88 -4.55 -36.49
N GLU A 27 8.78 -5.39 -36.00
CA GLU A 27 8.49 -6.36 -34.97
C GLU A 27 7.82 -5.58 -33.83
N LEU A 28 6.52 -5.75 -33.68
CA LEU A 28 5.75 -5.11 -32.62
C LEU A 28 6.36 -5.64 -31.32
N ALA A 29 7.15 -4.78 -30.66
CA ALA A 29 7.83 -5.14 -29.43
C ALA A 29 6.81 -5.79 -28.48
N LYS A 30 7.09 -7.02 -28.06
CA LYS A 30 6.21 -7.80 -27.20
C LYS A 30 5.89 -6.97 -25.95
N GLN A 31 4.60 -6.76 -25.68
CA GLN A 31 4.17 -6.09 -24.46
C GLN A 31 4.57 -6.93 -23.24
N PRO A 32 5.08 -6.31 -22.17
CA PRO A 32 5.38 -7.03 -20.95
C PRO A 32 4.08 -7.51 -20.30
N THR A 33 4.16 -8.65 -19.63
CA THR A 33 3.13 -9.18 -18.75
C THR A 33 3.10 -8.39 -17.43
N ALA A 34 1.99 -8.44 -16.71
CA ALA A 34 1.89 -7.80 -15.39
C ALA A 34 2.95 -8.36 -14.42
N ALA A 35 3.21 -9.67 -14.47
CA ALA A 35 4.25 -10.31 -13.67
C ALA A 35 5.66 -9.77 -13.97
N GLU A 36 6.00 -9.53 -15.25
CA GLU A 36 7.28 -8.92 -15.65
C GLU A 36 7.41 -7.48 -15.14
N VAL A 37 6.34 -6.68 -15.16
CA VAL A 37 6.35 -5.30 -14.65
C VAL A 37 6.43 -5.27 -13.12
N LEU A 38 5.67 -6.14 -12.45
CA LEU A 38 5.61 -6.21 -10.99
C LEU A 38 6.83 -6.89 -10.35
N GLY A 39 7.63 -7.64 -11.10
CA GLY A 39 8.93 -8.16 -10.64
C GLY A 39 8.85 -9.03 -9.39
N GLY A 40 7.78 -9.83 -9.24
CA GLY A 40 7.63 -10.76 -8.13
C GLY A 40 8.68 -11.88 -8.17
N LYS A 41 9.20 -12.29 -7.01
CA LYS A 41 10.16 -13.39 -6.90
C LYS A 41 9.48 -14.73 -7.25
N PRO A 42 9.98 -15.50 -8.23
CA PRO A 42 9.43 -16.81 -8.54
C PRO A 42 9.42 -17.74 -7.33
N GLY A 43 8.33 -18.48 -7.13
CA GLY A 43 8.18 -19.40 -5.99
C GLY A 43 8.04 -18.73 -4.62
N PHE A 44 7.83 -17.41 -4.57
CA PHE A 44 7.54 -16.71 -3.33
C PHE A 44 6.23 -17.22 -2.71
N THR A 45 6.27 -17.54 -1.41
CA THR A 45 5.08 -17.92 -0.64
C THR A 45 4.52 -16.69 0.07
N PRO A 46 3.33 -16.19 -0.32
CA PRO A 46 2.75 -15.01 0.32
C PRO A 46 2.39 -15.29 1.77
N ARG A 47 2.56 -14.27 2.60
CA ARG A 47 2.21 -14.20 4.01
C ARG A 47 1.34 -12.97 4.23
N TYR A 48 0.12 -13.03 3.71
CA TYR A 48 -0.91 -12.04 3.99
C TYR A 48 -2.30 -12.66 3.97
N GLU A 49 -3.26 -11.98 4.60
CA GLU A 49 -4.68 -12.32 4.58
C GLU A 49 -5.47 -11.18 3.94
N LEU A 50 -6.47 -11.48 3.11
CA LEU A 50 -7.38 -10.47 2.60
C LEU A 50 -8.27 -9.96 3.74
N ILE A 51 -8.32 -8.65 3.92
CA ILE A 51 -9.20 -7.98 4.89
C ILE A 51 -10.47 -7.50 4.19
N ASP A 52 -10.28 -6.73 3.12
CA ASP A 52 -11.37 -6.07 2.40
C ASP A 52 -10.94 -5.74 0.96
N MET A 53 -11.92 -5.60 0.08
CA MET A 53 -11.71 -5.30 -1.33
C MET A 53 -12.85 -4.42 -1.85
N GLU A 54 -12.49 -3.25 -2.36
CA GLU A 54 -13.41 -2.26 -2.92
C GLU A 54 -13.13 -2.08 -4.41
N ARG A 55 -14.19 -1.92 -5.22
CA ARG A 55 -14.11 -1.68 -6.67
C ARG A 55 -14.66 -0.30 -7.02
N PRO A 56 -13.92 0.78 -6.72
CA PRO A 56 -14.37 2.09 -7.09
C PRO A 56 -14.39 2.24 -8.61
N ASP A 57 -15.47 2.81 -9.12
CA ASP A 57 -15.53 3.34 -10.47
C ASP A 57 -15.47 4.87 -10.37
N ILE A 58 -14.38 5.45 -10.89
CA ILE A 58 -14.18 6.89 -10.90
C ILE A 58 -14.10 7.32 -12.36
N ALA A 59 -15.11 8.06 -12.80
CA ALA A 59 -15.27 8.54 -14.17
C ALA A 59 -15.30 7.43 -15.24
N GLY A 60 -15.88 6.26 -14.93
CA GLY A 60 -16.00 5.13 -15.86
C GLY A 60 -14.71 4.30 -15.97
N VAL A 61 -13.73 4.53 -15.11
CA VAL A 61 -12.46 3.81 -15.08
C VAL A 61 -12.44 2.82 -13.90
N PRO A 62 -12.51 1.50 -14.17
CA PRO A 62 -12.49 0.47 -13.14
C PRO A 62 -11.18 0.46 -12.37
N ARG A 63 -11.27 0.50 -11.04
CA ARG A 63 -10.14 0.45 -10.12
C ARG A 63 -10.38 -0.62 -9.06
N LEU A 64 -9.31 -1.10 -8.43
CA LEU A 64 -9.38 -2.06 -7.33
C LEU A 64 -8.53 -1.62 -6.13
N VAL A 65 -9.17 -1.40 -4.99
CA VAL A 65 -8.50 -1.13 -3.71
C VAL A 65 -8.60 -2.37 -2.85
N VAL A 66 -7.46 -2.87 -2.41
CA VAL A 66 -7.35 -4.09 -1.61
C VAL A 66 -6.70 -3.75 -0.28
N ARG A 67 -7.25 -4.26 0.80
CA ARG A 67 -6.64 -4.21 2.13
C ARG A 67 -6.21 -5.61 2.53
N VAL A 68 -4.95 -5.78 2.89
CA VAL A 68 -4.41 -7.07 3.34
C VAL A 68 -3.77 -6.95 4.71
N ARG A 69 -3.83 -8.01 5.50
CA ARG A 69 -3.10 -8.13 6.76
C ARG A 69 -1.79 -8.84 6.53
N VAL A 70 -0.68 -8.26 6.97
CA VAL A 70 0.66 -8.88 6.95
C VAL A 70 1.11 -9.15 8.38
N PRO A 71 1.86 -10.23 8.66
CA PRO A 71 2.43 -10.44 9.97
C PRO A 71 3.47 -9.36 10.28
N ARG A 72 3.69 -9.07 11.57
CA ARG A 72 4.85 -8.28 12.03
C ARG A 72 6.16 -9.05 11.81
N GLY A 73 7.26 -8.30 11.73
CA GLY A 73 8.61 -8.86 11.68
C GLY A 73 9.08 -9.36 10.32
N LEU A 74 8.35 -9.04 9.23
CA LEU A 74 8.88 -9.26 7.89
C LEU A 74 10.04 -8.29 7.63
N THR A 75 11.05 -8.73 6.88
CA THR A 75 12.04 -7.82 6.33
C THR A 75 11.40 -6.88 5.30
N ARG A 76 12.12 -5.82 4.92
CA ARG A 76 11.65 -4.91 3.87
C ARG A 76 11.41 -5.65 2.57
N GLU A 77 12.31 -6.54 2.19
CA GLU A 77 12.21 -7.35 0.99
C GLU A 77 11.02 -8.32 1.07
N GLU A 78 10.81 -8.98 2.20
CA GLU A 78 9.65 -9.87 2.38
C GLU A 78 8.33 -9.12 2.30
N LEU A 79 8.24 -7.94 2.92
CA LEU A 79 7.05 -7.08 2.84
C LEU A 79 6.82 -6.60 1.40
N GLU A 80 7.87 -6.17 0.70
CA GLU A 80 7.79 -5.77 -0.70
C GLU A 80 7.24 -6.90 -1.58
N GLN A 81 7.75 -8.12 -1.40
CA GLN A 81 7.30 -9.28 -2.16
C GLN A 81 5.85 -9.65 -1.86
N ASN A 82 5.40 -9.49 -0.62
CA ASN A 82 3.98 -9.64 -0.27
C ASN A 82 3.10 -8.63 -1.01
N VAL A 83 3.49 -7.35 -1.03
CA VAL A 83 2.74 -6.30 -1.74
C VAL A 83 2.74 -6.53 -3.24
N ARG A 84 3.89 -6.86 -3.85
CA ARG A 84 3.97 -7.20 -5.29
C ARG A 84 3.10 -8.40 -5.64
N HIS A 85 3.14 -9.44 -4.81
CA HIS A 85 2.30 -10.63 -4.99
C HIS A 85 0.81 -10.29 -4.91
N ALA A 86 0.39 -9.49 -3.92
CA ALA A 86 -1.00 -9.03 -3.81
C ALA A 86 -1.43 -8.22 -5.04
N LEU A 87 -0.63 -7.22 -5.45
CA LEU A 87 -0.90 -6.41 -6.64
C LEU A 87 -1.11 -7.28 -7.88
N LEU A 88 -0.22 -8.26 -8.12
CA LEU A 88 -0.32 -9.18 -9.25
C LEU A 88 -1.56 -10.06 -9.17
N HIS A 89 -1.75 -10.74 -8.04
CA HIS A 89 -2.86 -11.67 -7.83
C HIS A 89 -4.22 -10.99 -8.05
N PHE A 90 -4.40 -9.80 -7.48
CA PHE A 90 -5.66 -9.06 -7.58
C PHE A 90 -5.85 -8.38 -8.94
N TYR A 91 -4.77 -7.97 -9.61
CA TYR A 91 -4.84 -7.51 -11.00
C TYR A 91 -5.28 -8.62 -11.96
N GLU A 92 -4.67 -9.80 -11.86
CA GLU A 92 -4.92 -10.93 -12.77
C GLU A 92 -6.25 -11.64 -12.51
N SER A 93 -6.74 -11.63 -11.27
CA SER A 93 -8.04 -12.23 -10.91
C SER A 93 -9.24 -11.34 -11.20
N ALA A 94 -9.02 -10.08 -11.61
CA ALA A 94 -10.11 -9.16 -11.92
C ALA A 94 -10.88 -9.62 -13.18
N PRO A 95 -12.22 -9.59 -13.17
CA PRO A 95 -13.02 -10.02 -14.32
C PRO A 95 -12.98 -9.04 -15.50
N VAL A 96 -12.36 -7.87 -15.30
CA VAL A 96 -12.23 -6.80 -16.28
C VAL A 96 -10.82 -6.24 -16.24
N ARG A 97 -10.39 -5.61 -17.34
CA ARG A 97 -9.13 -4.87 -17.34
C ARG A 97 -9.28 -3.64 -16.44
N LEU A 98 -8.51 -3.63 -15.35
CA LEU A 98 -8.46 -2.52 -14.42
C LEU A 98 -7.59 -1.38 -15.00
N GLY A 99 -7.91 -0.15 -14.63
CA GLY A 99 -7.03 1.00 -14.87
C GLY A 99 -5.94 1.12 -13.81
N ALA A 100 -6.16 0.58 -12.60
CA ALA A 100 -5.16 0.52 -11.53
C ALA A 100 -5.55 -0.50 -10.44
N VAL A 101 -4.54 -1.02 -9.70
CA VAL A 101 -4.68 -1.78 -8.43
C VAL A 101 -3.90 -1.09 -7.31
N SER A 102 -4.52 -0.92 -6.14
CA SER A 102 -3.88 -0.39 -4.93
C SER A 102 -4.01 -1.41 -3.81
N VAL A 103 -2.91 -1.69 -3.12
CA VAL A 103 -2.85 -2.59 -1.98
C VAL A 103 -2.37 -1.81 -0.77
N GLY A 104 -3.23 -1.67 0.24
CA GLY A 104 -2.85 -1.25 1.57
C GLY A 104 -2.54 -2.48 2.44
N ALA A 105 -1.29 -2.61 2.90
CA ALA A 105 -0.86 -3.65 3.82
C ALA A 105 -0.91 -3.15 5.27
N TYR A 106 -1.53 -3.94 6.14
CA TYR A 106 -1.75 -3.63 7.55
C TYR A 106 -1.11 -4.67 8.46
N ALA A 107 -0.36 -4.24 9.46
CA ALA A 107 0.21 -5.10 10.50
C ALA A 107 -0.59 -5.03 11.81
N SER A 108 -1.29 -3.93 12.05
CA SER A 108 -2.21 -3.80 13.18
C SER A 108 -3.47 -4.64 13.01
N GLU A 109 -4.06 -5.02 14.15
CA GLU A 109 -5.36 -5.67 14.18
C GLU A 109 -6.48 -4.69 13.85
N ARG A 110 -6.40 -3.48 14.42
CA ARG A 110 -7.35 -2.39 14.23
C ARG A 110 -6.99 -1.59 12.99
N LEU A 111 -7.88 -1.56 12.01
CA LEU A 111 -7.73 -0.69 10.85
C LEU A 111 -8.04 0.75 11.26
N ASN A 112 -7.04 1.61 11.27
CA ASN A 112 -7.22 3.04 11.48
C ASN A 112 -6.31 3.84 10.53
N MET A 113 -6.90 4.84 9.86
CA MET A 113 -6.23 5.83 9.01
C MET A 113 -5.04 5.32 8.17
N GLY A 114 -5.35 4.73 7.00
CA GLY A 114 -4.37 4.35 5.98
C GLY A 114 -3.57 3.10 6.34
N ALA A 115 -2.86 2.55 5.36
CA ALA A 115 -1.99 1.38 5.56
C ALA A 115 -0.86 1.70 6.55
N ASP A 116 -0.57 0.78 7.48
CA ASP A 116 0.45 0.96 8.51
C ASP A 116 1.71 0.08 8.29
N ALA A 117 1.72 -0.77 7.26
CA ALA A 117 2.90 -1.52 6.84
C ALA A 117 3.47 -0.99 5.52
N ALA A 118 2.65 -1.00 4.47
CA ALA A 118 3.04 -0.52 3.14
C ALA A 118 1.82 -0.16 2.30
N LEU A 119 2.00 0.74 1.34
CA LEU A 119 1.05 1.04 0.28
C LEU A 119 1.72 0.73 -1.06
N GLY A 120 1.11 -0.15 -1.85
CA GLY A 120 1.52 -0.47 -3.20
C GLY A 120 0.50 0.00 -4.22
N GLU A 121 0.95 0.61 -5.30
CA GLU A 121 0.13 1.02 -6.43
C GLU A 121 0.69 0.44 -7.73
N PHE A 122 -0.17 -0.22 -8.50
CA PHE A 122 0.11 -0.72 -9.84
C PHE A 122 -0.80 -0.03 -10.84
N ALA A 123 -0.24 0.91 -11.59
CA ALA A 123 -0.96 1.83 -12.47
C ALA A 123 -0.01 2.42 -13.53
N PRO A 124 -0.54 3.12 -14.56
CA PRO A 124 0.27 3.97 -15.43
C PRO A 124 1.20 4.91 -14.63
N GLY A 125 2.50 4.87 -14.93
CA GLY A 125 3.52 5.65 -14.20
C GLY A 125 3.62 5.37 -12.69
N GLY A 126 2.96 4.32 -12.19
CA GLY A 126 2.92 3.99 -10.76
C GLY A 126 2.11 4.97 -9.93
N GLN A 127 1.13 5.66 -10.53
CA GLN A 127 0.28 6.63 -9.87
C GLN A 127 -1.18 6.19 -9.99
N TRP A 128 -1.81 5.86 -8.87
CA TRP A 128 -3.20 5.42 -8.84
C TRP A 128 -4.21 6.39 -9.49
N GLY A 129 -3.93 7.69 -9.41
CA GLY A 129 -4.75 8.74 -10.02
C GLY A 129 -4.79 8.68 -11.55
N GLU A 130 -3.70 8.24 -12.18
CA GLU A 130 -3.50 8.15 -13.63
C GLU A 130 -4.08 6.85 -14.22
N ALA A 131 -4.98 6.18 -13.49
CA ALA A 131 -5.57 4.93 -13.93
C ALA A 131 -6.26 5.10 -15.29
N ASP A 132 -5.87 4.26 -16.24
CA ASP A 132 -6.48 4.18 -17.56
C ASP A 132 -6.24 2.76 -18.12
N PRO A 133 -7.30 1.94 -18.31
CA PRO A 133 -7.17 0.60 -18.83
C PRO A 133 -6.70 0.57 -20.30
N ALA A 134 -6.75 1.68 -21.04
CA ALA A 134 -6.25 1.75 -22.42
C ALA A 134 -4.72 1.83 -22.48
N VAL A 135 -4.06 2.31 -21.42
CA VAL A 135 -2.60 2.47 -21.38
C VAL A 135 -1.91 1.09 -21.42
N PRO A 136 -0.92 0.88 -22.31
CA PRO A 136 -0.18 -0.38 -22.41
C PRO A 136 0.67 -0.65 -21.16
N LEU A 137 0.81 -1.92 -20.77
CA LEU A 137 1.57 -2.34 -19.58
C LEU A 137 3.03 -1.89 -19.60
N SER A 138 3.62 -1.64 -20.77
CA SER A 138 4.97 -1.05 -20.87
C SER A 138 5.11 0.33 -20.23
N ALA A 139 4.00 1.05 -20.00
CA ALA A 139 3.98 2.34 -19.31
C ALA A 139 3.52 2.24 -17.85
N TRP A 140 3.22 1.03 -17.38
CA TRP A 140 2.81 0.79 -16.00
C TRP A 140 4.03 0.62 -15.10
N GLN A 141 3.86 0.97 -13.83
CA GLN A 141 4.89 0.77 -12.81
C GLN A 141 4.22 0.32 -11.51
N ALA A 142 4.99 -0.37 -10.68
CA ALA A 142 4.62 -0.67 -9.31
C ALA A 142 5.38 0.27 -8.38
N LYS A 143 4.65 1.15 -7.69
CA LYS A 143 5.21 2.04 -6.67
C LYS A 143 4.83 1.54 -5.31
N ILE A 144 5.82 1.24 -4.48
CA ILE A 144 5.61 0.73 -3.12
C ILE A 144 6.27 1.69 -2.15
N SER A 145 5.46 2.29 -1.28
CA SER A 145 5.92 3.08 -0.14
C SER A 145 5.76 2.28 1.14
N PHE A 146 6.78 2.31 1.98
CA PHE A 146 6.76 1.60 3.27
C PHE A 146 6.54 2.58 4.40
N GLU A 147 5.88 2.09 5.44
CA GLU A 147 5.73 2.80 6.69
C GLU A 147 6.87 2.41 7.63
N GLU A 148 7.82 3.32 7.87
CA GLU A 148 9.04 3.02 8.63
C GLU A 148 8.80 2.51 10.05
N HIS A 149 7.65 2.85 10.64
CA HIS A 149 7.27 2.37 11.97
C HIS A 149 6.95 0.86 11.99
N TYR A 150 6.64 0.25 10.84
CA TYR A 150 6.44 -1.20 10.72
C TYR A 150 7.71 -1.98 11.08
N PHE A 151 8.87 -1.47 10.67
CA PHE A 151 10.18 -2.11 10.89
C PHE A 151 10.80 -1.81 12.26
N ARG A 152 10.15 -0.98 13.08
CA ARG A 152 10.62 -0.70 14.43
C ARG A 152 10.13 -1.79 15.38
N THR A 153 10.99 -2.22 16.29
CA THR A 153 10.57 -3.03 17.43
C THR A 153 9.67 -2.17 18.30
N VAL A 154 8.40 -2.56 18.43
CA VAL A 154 7.48 -1.96 19.38
C VAL A 154 7.54 -2.79 20.67
N GLU A 155 8.28 -2.30 21.65
CA GLU A 155 8.24 -2.88 22.99
C GLU A 155 6.91 -2.50 23.65
N VAL A 156 6.07 -3.50 23.87
CA VAL A 156 4.78 -3.33 24.56
C VAL A 156 4.89 -3.72 26.02
N LEU A 157 4.23 -2.96 26.89
CA LEU A 157 4.11 -3.34 28.29
C LEU A 157 3.21 -4.57 28.41
N ALA A 158 3.75 -5.61 29.03
CA ALA A 158 3.02 -6.83 29.28
C ALA A 158 1.84 -6.59 30.23
N LYS A 159 0.78 -7.39 30.10
CA LYS A 159 -0.31 -7.42 31.08
C LYS A 159 0.26 -7.73 32.48
N GLY A 160 -0.12 -6.93 33.46
CA GLY A 160 0.40 -6.98 34.82
C GLY A 160 1.61 -6.09 35.08
N ALA A 161 2.21 -5.49 34.04
CA ALA A 161 3.28 -4.51 34.20
C ALA A 161 2.79 -3.31 35.02
N ARG A 162 3.66 -2.82 35.90
CA ARG A 162 3.40 -1.60 36.67
C ARG A 162 3.95 -0.40 35.91
N ALA A 163 3.22 0.69 35.98
CA ALA A 163 3.60 1.95 35.39
C ALA A 163 3.04 3.11 36.23
N THR A 164 3.59 4.28 36.01
CA THR A 164 3.09 5.54 36.58
C THR A 164 2.56 6.43 35.47
N LEU A 165 1.42 7.09 35.71
CA LEU A 165 0.88 8.07 34.78
C LEU A 165 1.79 9.30 34.69
N VAL A 166 2.12 9.70 33.47
CA VAL A 166 2.93 10.90 33.19
C VAL A 166 2.23 11.81 32.19
N LEU A 167 2.49 13.11 32.31
CA LEU A 167 2.00 14.09 31.36
C LEU A 167 2.77 13.96 30.04
N SER A 168 2.05 14.09 28.93
CA SER A 168 2.63 14.17 27.60
C SER A 168 2.84 15.60 27.10
N SER A 169 2.32 16.58 27.84
CA SER A 169 2.39 17.99 27.50
C SER A 169 2.41 18.82 28.78
N GLU A 170 3.20 19.89 28.76
CA GLU A 170 3.23 20.92 29.82
C GLU A 170 1.93 21.73 29.91
N PHE A 171 1.09 21.71 28.85
CA PHE A 171 -0.18 22.42 28.81
C PHE A 171 -1.34 21.63 29.43
N SER A 172 -1.12 20.37 29.82
CA SER A 172 -2.11 19.57 30.51
C SER A 172 -1.77 19.40 31.99
N ASN A 173 -2.79 19.42 32.83
CA ASN A 173 -2.66 19.17 34.28
C ASN A 173 -3.18 17.78 34.69
N THR A 174 -3.72 17.02 33.73
CA THR A 174 -4.39 15.73 33.94
C THR A 174 -4.11 14.76 32.80
N ILE A 175 -4.30 13.48 33.09
CA ILE A 175 -4.31 12.38 32.12
C ILE A 175 -5.75 11.85 32.06
N SER A 176 -6.33 11.86 30.86
CA SER A 176 -7.69 11.36 30.62
C SER A 176 -7.69 9.85 30.42
N LEU A 177 -8.45 9.14 31.25
CA LEU A 177 -8.82 7.73 31.04
C LEU A 177 -10.04 7.65 30.13
N SER A 178 -9.89 7.06 28.95
CA SER A 178 -11.01 6.85 28.03
C SER A 178 -11.71 5.51 28.26
N ARG A 179 -13.00 5.44 27.95
CA ARG A 179 -13.78 4.20 27.87
C ARG A 179 -13.36 3.34 26.68
N LYS A 180 -12.82 3.94 25.62
CA LYS A 180 -12.48 3.26 24.36
C LYS A 180 -11.03 3.49 23.99
N ALA A 181 -10.40 2.49 23.37
CA ALA A 181 -9.01 2.54 22.96
C ALA A 181 -8.71 3.58 21.87
N ASN A 182 -9.72 4.05 21.13
CA ASN A 182 -9.55 4.89 19.93
C ASN A 182 -10.30 6.23 19.97
N GLN A 183 -10.87 6.64 21.11
CA GLN A 183 -11.67 7.87 21.20
C GLN A 183 -11.36 8.61 22.51
N TRP A 184 -11.13 9.93 22.43
CA TRP A 184 -10.87 10.83 23.56
C TRP A 184 -11.79 12.06 23.51
N LEU A 185 -13.06 11.82 23.16
CA LEU A 185 -14.10 12.85 23.25
C LEU A 185 -14.56 12.98 24.71
N GLU A 186 -15.14 14.13 25.06
CA GLU A 186 -15.55 14.44 26.44
C GLU A 186 -16.49 13.36 27.01
N GLU A 187 -17.41 12.84 26.20
CA GLU A 187 -18.36 11.78 26.54
C GLU A 187 -17.72 10.40 26.77
N ASP A 188 -16.52 10.18 26.23
CA ASP A 188 -15.78 8.93 26.38
C ASP A 188 -14.81 8.96 27.57
N ILE A 189 -14.57 10.13 28.19
CA ILE A 189 -13.66 10.25 29.34
C ILE A 189 -14.35 9.72 30.61
N LEU A 190 -13.79 8.64 31.17
CA LEU A 190 -14.27 8.04 32.42
C LEU A 190 -13.76 8.77 33.65
N ALA A 191 -12.53 9.32 33.57
CA ALA A 191 -11.88 10.00 34.66
C ALA A 191 -10.69 10.82 34.17
N GLU A 192 -10.43 11.91 34.87
CA GLU A 192 -9.15 12.63 34.78
C GLU A 192 -8.31 12.35 36.02
N LEU A 193 -7.04 12.00 35.81
CA LEU A 193 -6.10 11.65 36.86
C LEU A 193 -4.91 12.59 36.88
N LYS A 194 -4.39 12.87 38.07
CA LYS A 194 -3.13 13.60 38.21
C LYS A 194 -1.95 12.72 37.77
N PRO A 195 -0.84 13.32 37.30
CA PRO A 195 0.39 12.57 37.10
C PRO A 195 0.89 11.96 38.41
N GLY A 196 1.71 10.91 38.32
CA GLY A 196 2.24 10.21 39.48
C GLY A 196 1.33 9.09 40.01
N VAL A 197 0.12 8.92 39.46
CA VAL A 197 -0.77 7.83 39.88
C VAL A 197 -0.21 6.48 39.40
N PRO A 198 0.03 5.51 40.30
CA PRO A 198 0.45 4.18 39.92
C PRO A 198 -0.70 3.40 39.30
N VAL A 199 -0.41 2.68 38.23
CA VAL A 199 -1.35 1.86 37.47
C VAL A 199 -0.75 0.50 37.14
N VAL A 200 -1.63 -0.46 36.86
CA VAL A 200 -1.27 -1.77 36.32
C VAL A 200 -1.85 -1.89 34.92
N VAL A 201 -1.04 -2.34 33.96
CA VAL A 201 -1.49 -2.61 32.59
C VAL A 201 -2.38 -3.84 32.59
N VAL A 202 -3.59 -3.72 32.06
CA VAL A 202 -4.57 -4.82 31.99
C VAL A 202 -4.80 -5.32 30.56
N GLY A 203 -4.43 -4.53 29.56
CA GLY A 203 -4.42 -4.90 28.14
C GLY A 203 -3.77 -3.84 27.27
N HIS A 204 -3.61 -4.13 25.98
CA HIS A 204 -3.14 -3.17 24.99
C HIS A 204 -3.82 -3.40 23.64
N GLU A 205 -3.88 -2.35 22.83
CA GLU A 205 -4.26 -2.40 21.42
C GLU A 205 -3.21 -1.64 20.59
N ASP A 206 -2.74 -2.26 19.50
CA ASP A 206 -1.81 -1.63 18.56
C ASP A 206 -2.59 -1.01 17.39
N PHE A 207 -2.40 0.30 17.22
CA PHE A 207 -3.02 1.12 16.18
C PHE A 207 -2.00 1.57 15.12
N GLY A 208 -0.93 0.79 14.94
CA GLY A 208 0.09 1.01 13.93
C GLY A 208 0.77 2.37 14.10
N LYS A 209 0.64 3.22 13.09
CA LYS A 209 1.25 4.56 13.04
C LYS A 209 0.81 5.47 14.19
N VAL A 210 -0.39 5.25 14.71
CA VAL A 210 -0.96 6.03 15.83
C VAL A 210 -0.40 5.59 17.19
N GLY A 211 0.29 4.43 17.21
CA GLY A 211 0.96 3.86 18.35
C GLY A 211 0.04 3.05 19.26
N VAL A 212 0.64 2.40 20.24
CA VAL A 212 -0.06 1.50 21.16
C VAL A 212 -0.90 2.29 22.16
N ARG A 213 -2.04 1.71 22.54
CA ARG A 213 -2.93 2.18 23.60
C ARG A 213 -2.99 1.11 24.66
N TYR A 214 -3.00 1.54 25.92
CA TYR A 214 -2.99 0.63 27.05
C TYR A 214 -4.28 0.79 27.84
N GLU A 215 -4.94 -0.31 28.11
CA GLU A 215 -5.95 -0.35 29.15
C GLU A 215 -5.20 -0.49 30.49
N VAL A 216 -5.52 0.38 31.44
CA VAL A 216 -4.86 0.42 32.74
C VAL A 216 -5.87 0.44 33.87
N GLU A 217 -5.48 -0.06 35.03
CA GLU A 217 -6.24 0.06 36.28
C GLU A 217 -5.39 0.75 37.35
N THR A 218 -5.94 1.75 38.05
CA THR A 218 -5.24 2.40 39.17
C THR A 218 -4.90 1.40 40.27
N ALA A 219 -3.72 1.53 40.88
CA ALA A 219 -3.36 0.65 42.01
C ALA A 219 -4.12 1.03 43.30
N SER A 220 -4.42 2.32 43.48
CA SER A 220 -5.15 2.87 44.63
C SER A 220 -6.67 2.76 44.50
N LYS A 221 -7.36 2.74 45.66
CA LYS A 221 -8.82 2.80 45.74
C LYS A 221 -9.31 4.26 45.65
N PRO A 222 -10.48 4.53 45.02
CA PRO A 222 -11.27 3.59 44.25
C PRO A 222 -10.54 3.20 42.95
N LYS A 223 -10.65 1.90 42.59
CA LYS A 223 -10.09 1.38 41.34
C LYS A 223 -10.78 2.04 40.16
N ARG A 224 -10.01 2.60 39.23
CA ARG A 224 -10.49 3.15 37.96
C ARG A 224 -9.80 2.41 36.83
N LYS A 225 -10.57 1.98 35.84
CA LYS A 225 -10.11 1.25 34.66
C LYS A 225 -10.45 2.04 33.40
N GLY A 226 -9.50 2.18 32.49
CA GLY A 226 -9.71 2.86 31.22
C GLY A 226 -8.47 2.86 30.34
N TRP A 227 -8.62 3.39 29.14
CA TRP A 227 -7.56 3.47 28.13
C TRP A 227 -6.74 4.75 28.29
N VAL A 228 -5.44 4.63 28.05
CA VAL A 228 -4.46 5.73 27.98
C VAL A 228 -3.57 5.58 26.75
N HIS A 229 -2.98 6.69 26.32
CA HIS A 229 -1.93 6.67 25.31
C HIS A 229 -0.63 6.11 25.90
N SER A 230 0.19 5.47 25.07
CA SER A 230 1.51 4.95 25.47
C SER A 230 2.41 6.03 26.08
N PHE A 231 2.39 7.24 25.54
CA PHE A 231 3.17 8.37 26.05
C PHE A 231 2.70 8.90 27.42
N ASN A 232 1.56 8.43 27.94
CA ASN A 232 1.10 8.74 29.29
C ASN A 232 1.56 7.70 30.32
N LEU A 233 2.38 6.73 29.94
CA LEU A 233 2.89 5.70 30.83
C LEU A 233 4.42 5.77 30.93
N LYS A 234 4.90 5.76 32.16
CA LYS A 234 6.30 5.47 32.49
C LYS A 234 6.36 4.11 33.21
N PRO A 235 6.97 3.09 32.61
CA PRO A 235 7.18 1.79 33.27
C PRO A 235 8.00 1.94 34.55
N GLU A 236 7.71 1.10 35.55
CA GLU A 236 8.49 0.97 36.79
C GLU A 236 9.75 0.10 36.62
#